data_AF-A0A7J3QEP0-F1
#
_entry.id   AF-A0A7J3QEP0-F1
#
_cell.length_a   1.000
_cell.length_b   1.000
_cell.length_c   1.000
_cell.angle_alpha   90.00
_cell.angle_beta   90.00
_cell.angle_gamma   90.00
#
_symmetry.space_group_name_H-M   'P 1'
#
loop_
_entity.id
_entity.type
_entity.pdbx_description
1 polymer ?
#
loop_
_entity_poly.entity_id
_entity_poly.type
_entity_poly.pdbx_seq_one_letter_code
_entity_poly.pdbx_strand_id
1 'polypeptide(L)'
;MYKDIEEITLDFNIIITCESGRENIDWAFSQINSCIGTSYIVVKIRSSLILLNIPDPYSTWYKLKTCLYGKDTPIHRVIPVDVVVEPIINKIAQEAQKYALSRIPQNSSFRITLHGKVYVINEKGRLIKIPSIEAIRTIAEGINRKVDLENPEWVVYIRSVPIRRWNVLTAISVAKAIVFKNIRIGEPMNPL
;
A
#
# COMPACT_ATOMS: atom_id res chain seq x y z
N MET A 1 25.04 31.05 1.63
CA MET A 1 23.63 31.25 1.25
C MET A 1 23.20 30.04 0.42
N TYR A 2 23.10 28.88 1.06
CA TYR A 2 22.62 27.65 0.43
C TYR A 2 21.12 27.66 0.58
N LYS A 3 20.42 27.87 -0.53
CA LYS A 3 18.98 27.63 -0.62
C LYS A 3 18.71 26.19 -0.21
N ASP A 4 17.69 26.05 0.62
CA ASP A 4 17.11 24.83 1.12
C ASP A 4 17.16 23.71 0.09
N ILE A 5 17.83 22.62 0.44
CA ILE A 5 17.62 21.33 -0.23
C ILE A 5 16.22 20.93 0.22
N GLU A 6 15.22 21.33 -0.57
CA GLU A 6 13.85 20.90 -0.46
C GLU A 6 13.83 19.39 -0.18
N GLU A 7 13.06 19.02 0.84
CA GLU A 7 12.61 17.65 1.03
C GLU A 7 12.03 17.14 -0.29
N ILE A 8 12.84 16.38 -1.05
CA ILE A 8 12.27 15.46 -2.02
C ILE A 8 11.46 14.49 -1.18
N THR A 9 10.16 14.77 -1.08
CA THR A 9 9.18 13.87 -0.51
C THR A 9 9.37 12.54 -1.22
N LEU A 10 9.89 11.55 -0.48
CA LEU A 10 10.02 10.17 -0.92
C LEU A 10 8.61 9.57 -0.98
N ASP A 11 7.80 10.11 -1.87
CA ASP A 11 6.44 9.68 -2.10
C ASP A 11 6.46 8.50 -3.05
N PHE A 12 5.84 7.40 -2.65
CA PHE A 12 5.68 6.21 -3.47
C PHE A 12 4.20 5.86 -3.45
N ASN A 13 3.66 5.47 -4.59
CA ASN A 13 2.26 5.14 -4.71
C ASN A 13 2.02 3.72 -5.27
N ILE A 14 3.10 2.95 -5.42
CA ILE A 14 3.06 1.53 -5.75
C ILE A 14 4.04 0.78 -4.84
N ILE A 15 3.57 -0.29 -4.21
CA ILE A 15 4.39 -1.27 -3.51
C ILE A 15 4.34 -2.59 -4.28
N ILE A 16 5.50 -3.09 -4.70
CA ILE A 16 5.63 -4.39 -5.34
C ILE A 16 6.41 -5.31 -4.41
N THR A 17 5.84 -6.47 -4.09
CA THR A 17 6.55 -7.55 -3.42
C THR A 17 6.86 -8.65 -4.42
N CYS A 18 8.08 -9.17 -4.40
CA CYS A 18 8.55 -10.19 -5.33
C CYS A 18 9.45 -11.21 -4.63
N GLU A 19 9.74 -12.30 -5.32
CA GLU A 19 10.74 -13.29 -4.92
C GLU A 19 12.09 -12.62 -4.70
N SER A 20 12.81 -13.05 -3.68
CA SER A 20 14.09 -12.45 -3.34
C SER A 20 15.19 -12.86 -4.30
N GLY A 21 16.12 -11.94 -4.57
CA GLY A 21 17.31 -12.21 -5.38
C GLY A 21 17.46 -11.21 -6.53
N ARG A 22 18.71 -10.97 -6.95
CA ARG A 22 18.99 -9.98 -8.00
C ARG A 22 18.32 -10.34 -9.33
N GLU A 23 18.43 -11.60 -9.74
CA GLU A 23 17.80 -12.11 -10.96
C GLU A 23 16.28 -11.93 -10.94
N ASN A 24 15.63 -12.18 -9.80
CA ASN A 24 14.19 -11.98 -9.63
C ASN A 24 13.79 -10.50 -9.70
N ILE A 25 14.62 -9.59 -9.17
CA ILE A 25 14.39 -8.14 -9.31
C ILE A 25 14.54 -7.69 -10.76
N ASP A 26 15.58 -8.15 -11.45
CA ASP A 26 15.82 -7.80 -12.85
C ASP A 26 14.69 -8.35 -13.75
N TRP A 27 14.23 -9.58 -13.48
CA TRP A 27 13.08 -10.16 -14.17
C TRP A 27 11.77 -9.43 -13.85
N ALA A 28 11.54 -9.02 -12.60
CA ALA A 28 10.41 -8.18 -12.24
C ALA A 28 10.40 -6.86 -13.03
N PHE A 29 11.55 -6.17 -13.13
CA PHE A 29 11.65 -4.93 -13.92
C PHE A 29 11.44 -5.16 -15.42
N SER A 30 11.95 -6.25 -15.98
CA SER A 30 11.69 -6.63 -17.38
C SER A 30 10.18 -6.75 -17.64
N GLN A 31 9.46 -7.41 -16.73
CA GLN A 31 8.01 -7.55 -16.82
C GLN A 31 7.27 -6.22 -16.62
N ILE A 32 7.66 -5.43 -15.62
CA ILE A 32 7.08 -4.10 -15.40
C ILE A 32 7.24 -3.24 -16.65
N ASN A 33 8.46 -3.17 -17.21
CA ASN A 33 8.75 -2.40 -18.42
C ASN A 33 7.94 -2.87 -19.62
N SER A 34 7.79 -4.18 -19.81
CA SER A 34 7.00 -4.74 -20.90
C SER A 34 5.50 -4.45 -20.76
N CYS A 35 4.98 -4.35 -19.53
CA CYS A 35 3.55 -4.19 -19.29
C CYS A 35 3.09 -2.72 -19.24
N ILE A 36 3.92 -1.83 -18.67
CA ILE A 36 3.55 -0.44 -18.40
C ILE A 36 4.55 0.59 -18.92
N GLY A 37 5.61 0.15 -19.62
CA GLY A 37 6.69 1.03 -20.09
C GLY A 37 7.62 1.47 -18.96
N THR A 38 8.43 2.49 -19.22
CA THR A 38 9.47 2.99 -18.30
C THR A 38 9.14 4.32 -17.64
N SER A 39 7.89 4.79 -17.79
CA SER A 39 7.43 6.07 -17.22
C SER A 39 7.02 5.91 -15.75
N TYR A 40 8.01 5.68 -14.90
CA TYR A 40 7.87 5.63 -13.45
C TYR A 40 9.18 6.03 -12.78
N ILE A 41 9.09 6.45 -11.51
CA ILE A 41 10.27 6.75 -10.70
C ILE A 41 10.49 5.57 -9.74
N VAL A 42 11.71 5.00 -9.76
CA VAL A 42 12.12 4.02 -8.77
C VAL A 42 12.48 4.75 -7.47
N VAL A 43 11.62 4.61 -6.46
CA VAL A 43 11.83 5.25 -5.15
C VAL A 43 12.79 4.42 -4.31
N LYS A 44 12.62 3.08 -4.32
CA LYS A 44 13.46 2.19 -3.52
C LYS A 44 13.43 0.75 -4.00
N ILE A 45 14.58 0.08 -3.89
CA ILE A 45 14.71 -1.36 -4.06
C ILE A 45 15.30 -1.99 -2.78
N ARG A 46 14.75 -3.14 -2.41
CA ARG A 46 15.24 -4.09 -1.40
C ARG A 46 15.11 -5.50 -1.96
N SER A 47 15.67 -6.48 -1.26
CA SER A 47 15.77 -7.87 -1.73
C SER A 47 14.45 -8.47 -2.23
N SER A 48 13.29 -8.09 -1.68
CA SER A 48 11.96 -8.59 -2.06
C SER A 48 10.89 -7.49 -2.16
N LEU A 49 11.30 -6.23 -2.27
CA LEU A 49 10.41 -5.07 -2.22
C LEU A 49 10.90 -3.99 -3.18
N ILE A 50 10.00 -3.53 -4.06
CA ILE A 50 10.21 -2.41 -4.96
C ILE A 50 9.15 -1.35 -4.65
N LEU A 51 9.57 -0.10 -4.51
CA LEU A 51 8.69 1.05 -4.35
C LEU A 51 8.82 1.93 -5.58
N LEU A 52 7.68 2.22 -6.22
CA LEU A 52 7.62 3.08 -7.40
C LEU A 52 6.70 4.27 -7.11
N ASN A 53 6.97 5.37 -7.81
CA ASN A 53 6.04 6.48 -7.97
C ASN A 53 5.62 6.55 -9.45
N ILE A 54 4.32 6.52 -9.69
CA ILE A 54 3.72 6.54 -11.02
C ILE A 54 2.47 7.45 -11.04
N PRO A 55 2.13 8.13 -12.14
CA PRO A 55 1.00 9.06 -12.13
C PRO A 55 -0.37 8.46 -11.76
N ASP A 56 -0.66 7.22 -12.18
CA ASP A 56 -1.93 6.54 -11.89
C ASP A 56 -1.69 5.12 -11.35
N PRO A 57 -1.68 4.93 -10.02
CA PRO A 57 -1.32 3.65 -9.41
C PRO A 57 -2.39 2.56 -9.63
N TYR A 58 -3.68 2.90 -9.71
CA TYR A 58 -4.75 1.91 -9.89
C TYR A 58 -4.87 1.43 -11.33
N SER A 59 -4.76 2.34 -12.31
CA SER A 59 -4.65 1.95 -13.72
C SER A 59 -3.40 1.10 -13.96
N THR A 60 -2.29 1.45 -13.31
CA THR A 60 -1.04 0.66 -13.35
C THR A 60 -1.24 -0.73 -12.77
N TRP A 61 -1.88 -0.85 -11.61
CA TRP A 61 -2.22 -2.15 -11.03
C TRP A 61 -3.02 -3.00 -12.01
N TYR A 62 -4.05 -2.43 -12.64
CA TYR A 62 -4.90 -3.16 -13.58
C TYR A 62 -4.12 -3.62 -14.82
N LYS A 63 -3.27 -2.77 -15.39
CA LYS A 63 -2.39 -3.12 -16.51
C LYS A 63 -1.41 -4.24 -16.15
N LEU A 64 -0.74 -4.14 -15.00
CA LEU A 64 0.18 -5.18 -14.53
C LEU A 64 -0.55 -6.49 -14.25
N LYS A 65 -1.70 -6.45 -13.56
CA LYS A 65 -2.52 -7.63 -13.26
C LYS A 65 -2.96 -8.32 -14.55
N THR A 66 -3.47 -7.59 -15.52
CA THR A 66 -3.92 -8.13 -16.82
C THR A 66 -2.76 -8.69 -17.63
N CYS A 67 -1.65 -7.96 -17.72
CA CYS A 67 -0.48 -8.36 -18.48
C CYS A 67 0.19 -9.64 -17.93
N LEU A 68 0.16 -9.84 -16.61
CA LEU A 68 0.82 -10.95 -15.90
C LEU A 68 -0.12 -12.09 -15.49
N TYR A 69 -1.43 -11.95 -15.71
CA TYR A 69 -2.39 -13.00 -15.36
C TYR A 69 -2.11 -14.28 -16.14
N GLY A 70 -2.02 -15.40 -15.42
CA GLY A 70 -1.70 -16.71 -16.01
C GLY A 70 -0.26 -16.89 -16.47
N LYS A 71 0.64 -15.93 -16.21
CA LYS A 71 2.07 -16.01 -16.57
C LYS A 71 2.95 -16.28 -15.35
N ASP A 72 4.09 -16.89 -15.60
CA ASP A 72 5.16 -16.96 -14.61
C ASP A 72 5.74 -15.57 -14.36
N THR A 73 5.94 -15.24 -13.09
CA THR A 73 6.39 -13.92 -12.66
C THR A 73 7.00 -14.00 -11.27
N PRO A 74 8.15 -13.34 -11.01
CA PRO A 74 8.68 -13.26 -9.66
C PRO A 74 7.86 -12.30 -8.80
N ILE A 75 6.91 -11.55 -9.38
CA ILE A 75 6.06 -10.59 -8.68
C ILE A 75 4.97 -11.35 -7.93
N HIS A 76 4.90 -11.15 -6.62
CA HIS A 76 3.84 -11.71 -5.78
C HIS A 76 2.65 -10.77 -5.68
N ARG A 77 2.86 -9.48 -5.44
CA ARG A 77 1.77 -8.51 -5.27
C ARG A 77 2.19 -7.16 -5.82
N VAL A 78 1.23 -6.46 -6.39
CA VAL A 78 1.30 -5.05 -6.73
C VAL A 78 0.22 -4.39 -5.90
N ILE A 79 0.58 -3.44 -5.07
CA ILE A 79 -0.36 -2.75 -4.18
C ILE A 79 -0.30 -1.26 -4.53
N PRO A 80 -1.36 -0.72 -5.16
CA PRO A 80 -1.51 0.72 -5.30
C PRO A 80 -1.74 1.35 -3.94
N VAL A 81 -1.16 2.53 -3.72
CA VAL A 81 -1.20 3.28 -2.47
C VAL A 81 -1.87 4.62 -2.73
N ASP A 82 -2.84 4.94 -1.90
CA ASP A 82 -3.61 6.19 -1.97
C ASP A 82 -2.87 7.35 -1.37
N VAL A 83 -2.21 7.09 -0.24
CA VAL A 83 -1.46 8.10 0.48
C VAL A 83 -0.39 7.45 1.35
N VAL A 84 0.70 8.18 1.55
CA VAL A 84 1.76 7.85 2.47
C VAL A 84 1.77 8.88 3.60
N VAL A 85 1.69 8.42 4.85
CA VAL A 85 1.69 9.26 6.04
C VAL A 85 2.74 8.80 7.05
N GLU A 86 3.02 9.64 8.04
CA GLU A 86 3.79 9.20 9.21
C GLU A 86 3.08 8.03 9.94
N PRO A 87 3.83 7.17 10.66
CA PRO A 87 3.27 5.99 11.32
C PRO A 87 2.53 6.33 12.63
N ILE A 88 1.78 7.43 12.64
CA ILE A 88 1.01 7.94 13.78
C ILE A 88 -0.46 7.56 13.59
N ILE A 89 -1.05 6.88 14.57
CA ILE A 89 -2.39 6.28 14.45
C ILE A 89 -3.47 7.30 14.07
N ASN A 90 -3.43 8.52 14.62
CA ASN A 90 -4.43 9.54 14.33
C ASN A 90 -4.39 9.98 12.86
N LYS A 91 -3.18 10.17 12.31
CA LYS A 91 -2.98 10.52 10.89
C LYS A 91 -3.43 9.36 9.98
N ILE A 92 -3.10 8.12 10.38
CA ILE A 92 -3.51 6.93 9.65
C ILE A 92 -5.03 6.77 9.63
N ALA A 93 -5.68 6.88 10.81
CA ALA A 93 -7.12 6.73 10.94
C ALA A 93 -7.87 7.78 10.11
N GLN A 94 -7.44 9.04 10.18
CA GLN A 94 -8.05 10.13 9.40
C GLN A 94 -8.03 9.85 7.89
N GLU A 95 -6.87 9.55 7.32
CA GLU A 95 -6.77 9.29 5.88
C GLU A 95 -7.46 7.98 5.48
N ALA A 96 -7.29 6.90 6.26
CA ALA A 96 -7.94 5.63 5.99
C ALA A 96 -9.48 5.77 5.99
N GLN A 97 -10.04 6.50 6.94
CA GLN A 97 -11.47 6.77 7.02
C GLN A 97 -11.94 7.60 5.82
N LYS A 98 -11.22 8.65 5.45
CA LYS A 98 -11.52 9.48 4.27
C LYS A 98 -11.59 8.65 2.98
N TYR A 99 -10.60 7.79 2.72
CA TYR A 99 -10.61 6.92 1.54
C TYR A 99 -11.68 5.82 1.63
N ALA A 100 -11.91 5.26 2.82
CA ALA A 100 -12.96 4.26 3.04
C ALA A 100 -14.37 4.82 2.82
N LEU A 101 -14.67 5.99 3.39
CA LEU A 101 -15.98 6.62 3.27
C LEU A 101 -16.28 7.05 1.83
N SER A 102 -15.27 7.47 1.07
CA SER A 102 -15.43 7.91 -0.33
C SER A 102 -15.56 6.77 -1.34
N ARG A 103 -15.07 5.57 -1.04
CA ARG A 103 -15.02 4.46 -2.01
C ARG A 103 -15.90 3.27 -1.65
N ILE A 104 -15.96 2.90 -0.37
CA ILE A 104 -16.68 1.69 0.05
C ILE A 104 -18.18 2.01 0.09
N PRO A 105 -19.01 1.31 -0.71
CA PRO A 105 -20.46 1.48 -0.68
C PRO A 105 -21.02 1.14 0.70
N GLN A 106 -22.14 1.78 1.08
CA GLN A 106 -22.74 1.60 2.42
C GLN A 106 -23.08 0.14 2.75
N ASN A 107 -23.51 -0.64 1.75
CA ASN A 107 -23.92 -2.03 1.92
C ASN A 107 -22.78 -3.04 1.71
N SER A 108 -21.57 -2.59 1.35
CA SER A 108 -20.44 -3.48 1.14
C SER A 108 -19.71 -3.78 2.44
N SER A 109 -19.15 -4.98 2.49
CA SER A 109 -18.31 -5.45 3.58
C SER A 109 -16.85 -5.00 3.42
N PHE A 110 -16.17 -4.78 4.55
CA PHE A 110 -14.73 -4.49 4.54
C PHE A 110 -13.98 -5.16 5.69
N ARG A 111 -12.67 -5.22 5.55
CA ARG A 111 -11.76 -5.42 6.69
C ARG A 111 -10.60 -4.44 6.66
N ILE A 112 -9.96 -4.30 7.81
CA ILE A 112 -8.68 -3.58 7.94
C ILE A 112 -7.57 -4.62 7.99
N THR A 113 -6.52 -4.42 7.19
CA THR A 113 -5.32 -5.25 7.22
C THR A 113 -4.13 -4.36 7.58
N LEU A 114 -3.56 -4.56 8.77
CA LEU A 114 -2.44 -3.79 9.29
C LEU A 114 -1.14 -4.61 9.28
N HIS A 115 -0.12 -4.11 8.60
CA HIS A 115 1.22 -4.68 8.59
C HIS A 115 2.25 -3.68 9.12
N GLY A 116 2.95 -4.05 10.19
CA GLY A 116 4.02 -3.23 10.75
C GLY A 116 3.65 -2.56 12.07
N LYS A 117 4.45 -1.58 12.47
CA LYS A 117 4.33 -0.89 13.77
C LYS A 117 3.77 0.51 13.54
N VAL A 118 2.73 0.83 14.29
CA VAL A 118 2.15 2.18 14.35
C VAL A 118 2.25 2.70 15.78
N TYR A 119 2.23 4.02 15.91
CA TYR A 119 2.54 4.70 17.15
C TYR A 119 1.47 5.73 17.51
N VAL A 120 1.35 6.01 18.80
CA VAL A 120 0.66 7.20 19.33
C VAL A 120 1.71 8.12 19.93
N ILE A 121 1.46 9.43 19.87
CA ILE A 121 2.26 10.42 20.58
C ILE A 121 1.59 10.64 21.93
N ASN A 122 2.30 10.36 23.02
CA ASN A 122 1.78 10.62 24.36
C ASN A 122 1.90 12.11 24.73
N GLU A 123 1.36 12.48 25.90
CA GLU A 123 1.41 13.84 26.45
C GLU A 123 2.84 14.40 26.61
N LYS A 124 3.84 13.53 26.71
CA LYS A 124 5.28 13.89 26.83
C LYS A 124 5.99 13.94 25.47
N GLY A 125 5.26 13.88 24.35
CA GLY A 125 5.80 13.91 22.99
C GLY A 125 6.55 12.64 22.57
N ARG A 126 6.39 11.53 23.29
CA ARG A 126 7.08 10.25 23.00
C ARG A 126 6.21 9.35 22.13
N LEU A 127 6.86 8.65 21.20
CA LEU A 127 6.23 7.61 20.38
C LEU A 127 6.06 6.33 21.19
N ILE A 128 4.82 5.93 21.40
CA ILE A 128 4.45 4.66 22.04
C ILE A 128 3.86 3.75 20.97
N LYS A 129 4.41 2.53 20.85
CA LYS A 129 3.88 1.52 19.95
C LYS A 129 2.49 1.08 20.42
N ILE A 130 1.53 1.07 19.50
CA ILE A 130 0.17 0.59 19.77
C ILE A 130 0.05 -0.90 19.41
N PRO A 131 -0.65 -1.72 20.21
CA PRO A 131 -1.08 -3.06 19.81
C PRO A 131 -1.89 -3.04 18.49
N SER A 132 -1.63 -4.00 17.60
CA SER A 132 -2.29 -4.01 16.29
C SER A 132 -3.81 -4.04 16.37
N ILE A 133 -4.39 -4.76 17.34
CA ILE A 133 -5.84 -4.83 17.52
C ILE A 133 -6.45 -3.49 17.93
N GLU A 134 -5.76 -2.73 18.78
CA GLU A 134 -6.21 -1.41 19.22
C GLU A 134 -6.12 -0.40 18.07
N ALA A 135 -5.02 -0.41 17.33
CA ALA A 135 -4.89 0.39 16.11
C ALA A 135 -6.01 0.10 15.10
N ILE A 136 -6.32 -1.18 14.85
CA ILE A 136 -7.40 -1.58 13.94
C ILE A 136 -8.75 -1.04 14.43
N ARG A 137 -9.04 -1.10 15.73
CA ARG A 137 -10.28 -0.55 16.31
C ARG A 137 -10.38 0.96 16.09
N THR A 138 -9.32 1.71 16.42
CA THR A 138 -9.28 3.17 16.21
C THR A 138 -9.54 3.56 14.76
N ILE A 139 -9.00 2.81 13.80
CA ILE A 139 -9.24 3.08 12.38
C ILE A 139 -10.69 2.73 12.00
N ALA A 140 -11.21 1.60 12.48
CA ALA A 140 -12.56 1.11 12.16
C ALA A 140 -13.68 1.99 12.72
N GLU A 141 -13.50 2.64 13.87
CA GLU A 141 -14.52 3.44 14.56
C GLU A 141 -15.16 4.52 13.67
N GLY A 142 -14.40 5.10 12.73
CA GLY A 142 -14.91 6.12 11.80
C GLY A 142 -15.44 5.56 10.47
N ILE A 143 -15.53 4.24 10.29
CA ILE A 143 -15.95 3.61 9.04
C ILE A 143 -17.29 2.90 9.26
N ASN A 144 -18.40 3.61 9.01
CA ASN A 144 -19.75 3.05 9.16
C ASN A 144 -20.11 2.11 7.99
N ARG A 145 -19.45 0.96 7.90
CA ARG A 145 -19.69 -0.12 6.91
C ARG A 145 -19.64 -1.47 7.62
N LYS A 146 -20.19 -2.51 6.98
CA LYS A 146 -20.20 -3.86 7.56
C LYS A 146 -18.76 -4.41 7.63
N VAL A 147 -18.34 -4.91 8.78
CA VAL A 147 -17.05 -5.60 8.92
C VAL A 147 -17.21 -7.08 8.59
N ASP A 148 -16.35 -7.61 7.71
CA ASP A 148 -16.24 -9.04 7.40
C ASP A 148 -14.75 -9.43 7.34
N LEU A 149 -14.30 -10.29 8.26
CA LEU A 149 -12.89 -10.67 8.37
C LEU A 149 -12.50 -11.80 7.40
N GLU A 150 -13.47 -12.63 7.00
CA GLU A 150 -13.26 -13.84 6.22
C GLU A 150 -13.34 -13.55 4.72
N ASN A 151 -14.44 -12.94 4.29
CA ASN A 151 -14.75 -12.69 2.88
C ASN A 151 -15.15 -11.23 2.62
N PRO A 152 -14.27 -10.27 2.91
CA PRO A 152 -14.54 -8.86 2.65
C PRO A 152 -14.60 -8.58 1.15
N GLU A 153 -15.51 -7.71 0.72
CA GLU A 153 -15.48 -7.12 -0.62
C GLU A 153 -14.35 -6.07 -0.74
N TRP A 154 -14.11 -5.33 0.34
CA TRP A 154 -13.15 -4.22 0.39
C TRP A 154 -12.09 -4.40 1.47
N VAL A 155 -10.90 -3.86 1.23
CA VAL A 155 -9.82 -3.88 2.21
C VAL A 155 -9.27 -2.48 2.38
N VAL A 156 -9.21 -2.04 3.64
CA VAL A 156 -8.40 -0.91 4.08
C VAL A 156 -7.03 -1.48 4.48
N TYR A 157 -6.09 -1.40 3.56
CA TYR A 157 -4.74 -1.93 3.71
C TYR A 157 -3.81 -0.86 4.24
N ILE A 158 -3.07 -1.20 5.30
CA ILE A 158 -2.16 -0.30 5.98
C ILE A 158 -0.84 -1.02 6.15
N ARG A 159 0.24 -0.43 5.64
CA ARG A 159 1.58 -1.03 5.72
C ARG A 159 2.62 -0.01 6.11
N SER A 160 3.29 -0.25 7.23
CA SER A 160 4.53 0.44 7.56
C SER A 160 5.66 -0.03 6.65
N VAL A 161 6.29 0.90 5.95
CA VAL A 161 7.36 0.67 4.99
C VAL A 161 8.62 1.40 5.46
N PRO A 162 9.73 0.68 5.73
CA PRO A 162 10.99 1.33 6.09
C PRO A 162 11.61 2.00 4.86
N ILE A 163 11.73 3.33 4.86
CA ILE A 163 12.32 4.10 3.75
C ILE A 163 13.80 4.37 3.97
N ARG A 164 14.22 4.67 5.21
CA ARG A 164 15.64 4.76 5.61
C ARG A 164 15.86 4.01 6.94
N ARG A 165 17.10 3.97 7.44
CA ARG A 165 17.47 3.26 8.68
C ARG A 165 16.60 3.65 9.88
N TRP A 166 16.17 4.92 9.95
CA TRP A 166 15.39 5.46 11.06
C TRP A 166 14.02 6.02 10.64
N ASN A 167 13.70 6.02 9.34
CA ASN A 167 12.47 6.61 8.82
C ASN A 167 11.56 5.51 8.28
N VAL A 168 10.40 5.38 8.93
CA VAL A 168 9.31 4.49 8.53
C VAL A 168 8.15 5.38 8.12
N LEU A 169 7.58 5.10 6.94
CA LEU A 169 6.33 5.71 6.51
C LEU A 169 5.23 4.65 6.53
N THR A 170 3.97 5.06 6.51
CA THR A 170 2.82 4.17 6.44
C THR A 170 2.04 4.45 5.16
N ALA A 171 1.99 3.42 4.30
CA ALA A 171 1.15 3.42 3.12
C ALA A 171 -0.27 3.00 3.49
N ILE A 172 -1.25 3.71 2.92
CA ILE A 172 -2.68 3.42 3.06
C ILE A 172 -3.24 3.17 1.67
N SER A 173 -4.01 2.10 1.54
CA SER A 173 -4.73 1.75 0.32
C SER A 173 -6.15 1.29 0.65
N VAL A 174 -7.14 1.77 -0.08
CA VAL A 174 -8.54 1.32 0.03
C VAL A 174 -9.06 0.89 -1.33
N ALA A 175 -9.23 -0.41 -1.48
CA ALA A 175 -9.59 -1.03 -2.75
C ALA A 175 -10.35 -2.34 -2.54
N LYS A 176 -10.87 -2.93 -3.63
CA LYS A 176 -11.46 -4.26 -3.58
C LYS A 176 -10.45 -5.31 -3.13
N ALA A 177 -10.93 -6.34 -2.43
CA ALA A 177 -10.09 -7.35 -1.81
C ALA A 177 -9.13 -8.06 -2.77
N ILE A 178 -9.52 -8.18 -4.05
CA ILE A 178 -8.70 -8.76 -5.12
C ILE A 178 -7.35 -8.05 -5.30
N VAL A 179 -7.30 -6.72 -5.06
CA VAL A 179 -6.09 -5.89 -5.25
C VAL A 179 -4.94 -6.36 -4.36
N PHE A 180 -5.25 -6.89 -3.18
CA PHE A 180 -4.27 -7.27 -2.17
C PHE A 180 -3.92 -8.77 -2.19
N LYS A 181 -4.49 -9.53 -3.12
CA LYS A 181 -4.16 -10.94 -3.34
C LYS A 181 -2.85 -11.06 -4.13
N ASN A 182 -2.35 -12.29 -4.26
CA ASN A 182 -1.24 -12.55 -5.15
C ASN A 182 -1.64 -12.18 -6.60
N ILE A 183 -0.72 -11.62 -7.39
CA ILE A 183 -0.99 -11.18 -8.76
C ILE A 183 -1.50 -12.32 -9.66
N ARG A 184 -1.22 -13.57 -9.32
CA ARG A 184 -1.69 -14.76 -10.04
C ARG A 184 -3.12 -15.19 -9.63
N ILE A 185 -3.66 -14.67 -8.53
CA ILE A 185 -4.98 -15.06 -8.00
C ILE A 185 -6.07 -14.15 -8.55
N GLY A 186 -7.18 -14.75 -8.99
CA GLY A 186 -8.41 -14.10 -9.46
C GLY A 186 -8.24 -13.32 -10.76
N GLU A 187 -9.30 -13.18 -11.53
CA GLU A 187 -9.26 -12.46 -12.81
C GLU A 187 -9.07 -10.94 -12.59
N PRO A 188 -8.45 -10.23 -13.55
CA PRO A 188 -8.40 -8.78 -13.52
C PRO A 188 -9.80 -8.19 -13.57
N MET A 189 -10.12 -7.35 -12.58
CA MET A 189 -11.39 -6.63 -12.50
C MET A 189 -11.15 -5.19 -12.06
N ASN A 190 -12.16 -4.32 -12.12
CA ASN A 190 -12.02 -2.95 -11.64
C ASN A 190 -11.56 -2.95 -10.16
N PRO A 191 -10.40 -2.35 -9.83
CA PRO A 191 -9.83 -2.38 -8.48
C PRO A 191 -10.61 -1.54 -7.46
N LEU A 192 -11.40 -0.58 -7.93
CA LEU A 192 -12.29 0.26 -7.13
C LEU A 192 -13.75 -0.13 -7.39
#